data_AF-A0A2V6KEI6-F1
#
_entry.id   AF-A0A2V6KEI6-F1
#
_cell.length_a   1.000
_cell.length_b   1.000
_cell.length_c   1.000
_cell.angle_alpha   90.00
_cell.angle_beta   90.00
_cell.angle_gamma   90.00
#
_symmetry.space_group_name_H-M   'P 1'
#
loop_
_entity.id
_entity.type
_entity.pdbx_description
1 polymer ?
#
loop_
_entity_poly.entity_id
_entity_poly.type
_entity_poly.pdbx_seq_one_letter_code
_entity_poly.pdbx_strand_id
1 'polypeptide(L)'
;MVAFKEEFPYLRCESGQLFEFNRDWLHAAITRAADKAGYPSWWLTDHVTESIAFYLHLRNDESVVAFSQLSQTVRYVLKVIGYKEIIPYFSPAPPPISVSLLEIAHEAGTGYELAFFDCLEKRINALVETGVDNLHLCSLQACVKHLRGVKTWTRACDSLREEIVCFIRERLTSTTTMIERLKCSLR
;
A
#
# COMPACT_ATOMS: atom_id res chain seq x y z
N MET A 1 22.99 -4.72 18.77
CA MET A 1 22.21 -5.75 18.06
C MET A 1 22.06 -5.29 16.63
N VAL A 2 22.75 -5.94 15.69
CA VAL A 2 22.56 -5.70 14.26
C VAL A 2 21.46 -6.68 13.85
N ALA A 3 20.27 -6.18 13.51
CA ALA A 3 19.22 -7.02 12.95
C ALA A 3 19.70 -7.50 11.59
N PHE A 4 19.92 -8.81 11.44
CA PHE A 4 20.07 -9.41 10.12
C PHE A 4 18.78 -9.11 9.36
N LYS A 5 18.88 -8.41 8.22
CA LYS A 5 17.75 -8.24 7.32
C LYS A 5 17.37 -9.66 6.89
N GLU A 6 16.25 -10.18 7.38
CA GLU A 6 15.72 -11.44 6.88
C GLU A 6 15.43 -11.22 5.40
N GLU A 7 16.28 -11.75 4.53
CA GLU A 7 16.10 -11.63 3.09
C GLU A 7 14.97 -12.56 2.67
N PHE A 8 13.79 -11.96 2.48
CA PHE A 8 12.66 -12.61 1.85
C PHE A 8 12.61 -12.23 0.36
N PRO A 9 12.08 -13.12 -0.49
CA PRO A 9 11.87 -12.79 -1.89
C PRO A 9 10.88 -11.64 -2.05
N TYR A 10 11.02 -10.87 -3.14
CA TYR A 10 10.04 -9.86 -3.49
C TYR A 10 8.74 -10.50 -3.96
N LEU A 11 7.61 -9.90 -3.61
CA LEU A 11 6.30 -10.33 -4.07
C LEU A 11 5.86 -9.48 -5.26
N ARG A 12 5.47 -10.12 -6.36
CA ARG A 12 4.96 -9.47 -7.56
C ARG A 12 3.45 -9.59 -7.68
N CYS A 13 2.74 -8.46 -7.69
CA CYS A 13 1.32 -8.39 -7.98
C CYS A 13 1.01 -8.67 -9.46
N GLU A 14 -0.27 -8.95 -9.76
CA GLU A 14 -0.75 -9.09 -11.15
C GLU A 14 -0.54 -7.80 -11.97
N SER A 15 -0.55 -6.66 -11.29
CA SER A 15 -0.29 -5.34 -11.87
C SER A 15 1.18 -5.08 -12.22
N GLY A 16 2.10 -5.93 -11.75
CA GLY A 16 3.55 -5.72 -11.88
C GLY A 16 4.21 -5.06 -10.66
N GLN A 17 3.43 -4.55 -9.69
CA GLN A 17 3.96 -3.98 -8.46
C GLN A 17 4.80 -5.00 -7.68
N LEU A 18 6.02 -4.61 -7.30
CA LEU A 18 6.89 -5.37 -6.40
C LEU A 18 6.82 -4.80 -4.98
N PHE A 19 6.77 -5.67 -3.98
CA PHE A 19 6.90 -5.27 -2.58
C PHE A 19 7.65 -6.32 -1.77
N GLU A 20 8.39 -5.88 -0.74
CA GLU A 20 9.07 -6.78 0.19
C GLU A 20 8.04 -7.53 1.03
N PHE A 21 8.23 -8.84 1.22
CA PHE A 21 7.39 -9.59 2.15
C PHE A 21 7.57 -9.07 3.57
N ASN A 22 6.44 -8.83 4.25
CA ASN A 22 6.40 -8.37 5.63
C ASN A 22 5.52 -9.32 6.45
N ARG A 23 6.09 -9.87 7.53
CA ARG A 23 5.41 -10.81 8.43
C ARG A 23 4.21 -10.18 9.13
N ASP A 24 4.33 -8.95 9.62
CA ASP A 24 3.25 -8.23 10.31
C ASP A 24 2.05 -7.99 9.38
N TRP A 25 2.32 -7.66 8.11
CA TRP A 25 1.27 -7.50 7.10
C TRP A 25 0.49 -8.80 6.89
N LEU A 26 1.19 -9.93 6.74
CA LEU A 26 0.56 -11.24 6.56
C LEU A 26 -0.22 -11.65 7.81
N HIS A 27 0.39 -11.52 8.99
CA HIS A 27 -0.23 -11.79 10.28
C HIS A 27 -1.54 -11.02 10.41
N ALA A 28 -1.50 -9.69 10.22
CA ALA A 28 -2.69 -8.85 10.31
C ALA A 28 -3.76 -9.22 9.26
N ALA A 29 -3.38 -9.66 8.06
CA ALA A 29 -4.32 -10.14 7.06
C ALA A 29 -5.02 -11.44 7.48
N ILE A 30 -4.30 -12.38 8.08
CA ILE A 30 -4.85 -13.63 8.61
C ILE A 30 -5.74 -13.35 9.82
N THR A 31 -5.31 -12.52 10.78
CA THR A 31 -6.12 -12.13 11.95
C THR A 31 -7.47 -11.56 11.52
N ARG A 32 -7.47 -10.58 10.59
CA ARG A 32 -8.71 -9.99 10.07
C ARG A 32 -9.62 -11.00 9.38
N ALA A 33 -9.06 -11.99 8.70
CA ALA A 33 -9.84 -13.05 8.06
C ALA A 33 -10.45 -14.00 9.11
N ALA A 34 -9.67 -14.37 10.13
CA ALA A 34 -10.12 -15.21 11.23
C ALA A 34 -11.23 -14.54 12.04
N ASP A 35 -11.06 -13.26 12.40
CA ASP A 35 -12.07 -12.48 13.12
C ASP A 35 -13.41 -12.45 12.35
N LYS A 36 -13.36 -12.20 11.03
CA LYS A 36 -14.56 -12.20 10.16
C LYS A 36 -15.21 -13.58 10.02
N ALA A 37 -14.42 -14.64 10.12
CA ALA A 37 -14.91 -16.02 10.10
C ALA A 37 -15.49 -16.48 11.44
N GLY A 38 -15.49 -15.62 12.48
CA GLY A 38 -15.99 -15.96 13.82
C GLY A 38 -14.95 -16.53 14.76
N TYR A 39 -13.65 -16.38 14.44
CA TYR A 39 -12.52 -16.79 15.28
C TYR A 39 -11.77 -15.57 15.82
N PRO A 40 -12.34 -14.81 16.77
CA PRO A 40 -11.64 -13.69 17.39
C PRO A 40 -10.40 -14.17 18.15
N SER A 41 -9.28 -13.46 18.00
CA SER A 41 -8.01 -13.80 18.67
C SER A 41 -7.55 -15.23 18.39
N TRP A 42 -7.67 -15.66 17.13
CA TRP A 42 -7.33 -17.01 16.70
C TRP A 42 -5.85 -17.37 16.97
N TRP A 43 -5.64 -18.32 17.87
CA TRP A 43 -4.34 -18.72 18.43
C TRP A 43 -3.33 -19.31 17.42
N LEU A 44 -3.78 -19.73 16.23
CA LEU A 44 -2.91 -20.28 15.19
C LEU A 44 -2.33 -19.22 14.25
N THR A 45 -2.71 -17.95 14.40
CA THR A 45 -2.28 -16.91 13.45
C THR A 45 -0.76 -16.77 13.38
N ASP A 46 -0.08 -16.80 14.52
CA ASP A 46 1.38 -16.77 14.60
C ASP A 46 1.99 -17.97 13.88
N HIS A 47 1.51 -19.19 14.17
CA HIS A 47 2.03 -20.42 13.58
C HIS A 47 1.85 -20.48 12.06
N VAL A 48 0.71 -20.02 11.55
CA VAL A 48 0.45 -19.97 10.10
C VAL A 48 1.36 -18.94 9.44
N THR A 49 1.51 -17.75 10.04
CA THR A 49 2.40 -16.69 9.53
C THR A 49 3.85 -17.17 9.46
N GLU A 50 4.35 -17.79 10.53
CA GLU A 50 5.71 -18.34 10.62
C GLU A 50 5.93 -19.48 9.61
N SER A 51 4.96 -20.37 9.44
CA SER A 51 5.06 -21.46 8.46
C SER A 51 5.18 -20.94 7.02
N ILE A 52 4.45 -19.88 6.69
CA ILE A 52 4.51 -19.25 5.37
C ILE A 52 5.81 -18.46 5.19
N ALA A 53 6.25 -17.73 6.21
CA ALA A 53 7.53 -17.03 6.19
C ALA A 53 8.69 -18.01 5.99
N PHE A 54 8.70 -19.12 6.72
CA PHE A 54 9.68 -20.19 6.56
C PHE A 54 9.67 -20.80 5.16
N TYR A 55 8.47 -21.05 4.60
CA TYR A 55 8.32 -21.53 3.23
C TYR A 55 8.90 -20.56 2.19
N LEU A 56 8.66 -19.25 2.35
CA LEU A 56 9.22 -18.23 1.47
C LEU A 56 10.74 -18.13 1.61
N HIS A 57 11.26 -18.25 2.83
CA HIS A 57 12.70 -18.23 3.08
C HIS A 57 13.41 -19.42 2.42
N LEU A 58 12.81 -20.62 2.43
CA LEU A 58 13.36 -21.79 1.74
C LEU A 58 13.38 -21.62 0.21
N ARG A 59 12.54 -20.74 -0.33
CA ARG A 59 12.48 -20.41 -1.76
C ARG A 59 13.35 -19.23 -2.18
N ASN A 60 14.24 -18.73 -1.33
CA ASN A 60 15.03 -17.53 -1.61
C ASN A 60 15.96 -17.62 -2.84
N ASP A 61 16.13 -18.80 -3.44
CA ASP A 61 16.77 -18.95 -4.76
C ASP A 61 15.94 -18.28 -5.90
N GLU A 62 14.63 -18.12 -5.71
CA GLU A 62 13.73 -17.36 -6.59
C GLU A 62 13.63 -15.91 -6.09
N SER A 63 14.34 -14.97 -6.73
CA SER A 63 14.39 -13.55 -6.31
C SER A 63 13.03 -12.85 -6.27
N VAL A 64 12.02 -13.40 -6.96
CA VAL A 64 10.66 -12.87 -7.06
C VAL A 64 9.62 -14.00 -7.02
N VAL A 65 8.65 -13.90 -6.11
CA VAL A 65 7.52 -14.81 -5.98
C VAL A 65 6.22 -14.10 -6.39
N ALA A 66 5.33 -14.77 -7.12
CA ALA A 66 4.04 -14.20 -7.47
C ALA A 66 3.12 -14.06 -6.25
N PHE A 67 2.44 -12.91 -6.12
CA PHE A 67 1.48 -12.64 -5.04
C PHE A 67 0.33 -13.66 -5.01
N SER A 68 -0.14 -14.07 -6.19
CA SER A 68 -1.16 -15.11 -6.34
C SER A 68 -0.71 -16.44 -5.74
N GLN A 69 0.57 -16.78 -5.87
CA GLN A 69 1.14 -18.01 -5.31
C GLN A 69 1.26 -17.96 -3.79
N LEU A 70 1.64 -16.81 -3.22
CA LEU A 70 1.58 -16.61 -1.77
C LEU A 70 0.14 -16.79 -1.27
N SER A 71 -0.82 -16.12 -1.91
CA SER A 71 -2.24 -16.21 -1.56
C SER A 71 -2.76 -17.65 -1.61
N GLN A 72 -2.41 -18.40 -2.66
CA GLN A 72 -2.74 -19.82 -2.78
C GLN A 72 -2.09 -20.67 -1.67
N THR A 73 -0.83 -20.39 -1.34
CA THR A 73 -0.10 -21.11 -0.28
C THR A 73 -0.80 -20.91 1.07
N VAL A 74 -1.20 -19.68 1.42
CA VAL A 74 -1.94 -19.41 2.66
C VAL A 74 -3.26 -20.17 2.68
N ARG A 75 -4.03 -20.11 1.58
CA ARG A 75 -5.31 -20.83 1.45
C ARG A 75 -5.13 -22.33 1.60
N TYR A 76 -4.06 -22.88 1.03
CA TYR A 76 -3.72 -24.29 1.16
C TYR A 76 -3.41 -24.66 2.61
N VAL A 77 -2.56 -23.89 3.29
CA VAL A 77 -2.24 -24.10 4.72
C VAL A 77 -3.51 -24.10 5.55
N LEU A 78 -4.34 -23.04 5.44
CA LEU A 78 -5.62 -22.93 6.15
C LEU A 78 -6.54 -24.14 5.91
N LYS A 79 -6.58 -24.67 4.68
CA LYS A 79 -7.35 -25.86 4.34
C LYS A 79 -6.79 -27.12 5.03
N VAL A 80 -5.46 -27.31 5.02
CA VAL A 80 -4.79 -28.49 5.59
C VAL A 80 -4.94 -28.53 7.11
N ILE A 81 -4.86 -27.39 7.79
CA ILE A 81 -5.05 -27.31 9.25
C ILE A 81 -6.52 -27.34 9.68
N GLY A 82 -7.47 -27.46 8.73
CA GLY A 82 -8.89 -27.65 9.00
C GLY A 82 -9.73 -26.37 9.12
N TYR A 83 -9.19 -25.20 8.80
CA TYR A 83 -9.85 -23.89 8.93
C TYR A 83 -10.26 -23.32 7.57
N LYS A 84 -10.99 -24.12 6.79
CA LYS A 84 -11.47 -23.74 5.46
C LYS A 84 -12.47 -22.58 5.50
N GLU A 85 -13.10 -22.34 6.64
CA GLU A 85 -14.07 -21.28 6.89
C GLU A 85 -13.44 -19.88 6.88
N ILE A 86 -12.12 -19.79 7.11
CA ILE A 86 -11.36 -18.52 7.05
C ILE A 86 -11.06 -18.12 5.60
N ILE A 87 -10.95 -19.09 4.69
CA ILE A 87 -10.52 -18.91 3.29
C ILE A 87 -11.36 -17.86 2.52
N PRO A 88 -12.71 -17.82 2.62
CA PRO A 88 -13.51 -16.82 1.91
C PRO A 88 -13.23 -15.39 2.36
N TYR A 89 -12.84 -15.20 3.63
CA TYR A 89 -12.55 -13.89 4.22
C TYR A 89 -11.10 -13.46 4.05
N PHE A 90 -10.22 -14.41 3.70
CA PHE A 90 -8.82 -14.13 3.39
C PHE A 90 -8.71 -13.46 2.01
N SER A 91 -8.72 -12.13 2.01
CA SER A 91 -8.48 -11.29 0.83
C SER A 91 -7.28 -10.37 1.10
N PRO A 92 -6.05 -10.91 1.09
CA PRO A 92 -4.87 -10.08 1.24
C PRO A 92 -4.80 -9.11 0.06
N ALA A 93 -4.60 -7.83 0.36
CA ALA A 93 -4.27 -6.82 -0.63
C ALA A 93 -2.80 -6.47 -0.46
N PRO A 94 -2.06 -6.18 -1.55
CA PRO A 94 -0.71 -5.69 -1.44
C PRO A 94 -0.67 -4.44 -0.56
N PRO A 95 0.40 -4.25 0.22
CA PRO A 95 0.55 -3.06 1.05
C PRO A 95 0.46 -1.80 0.17
N PRO A 96 -0.25 -0.76 0.64
CA PRO A 96 -0.40 0.47 -0.14
C PRO A 96 0.94 1.18 -0.27
N ILE A 97 1.24 1.68 -1.47
CA ILE A 97 2.37 2.59 -1.66
C ILE A 97 1.95 3.94 -1.10
N SER A 98 2.68 4.40 -0.09
CA SER A 98 2.43 5.71 0.51
C SER A 98 3.33 6.77 -0.12
N VAL A 99 2.73 7.90 -0.50
CA VAL A 99 3.42 9.04 -1.08
C VAL A 99 3.09 10.28 -0.24
N SER A 100 4.12 10.92 0.29
CA SER A 100 3.98 12.13 1.11
C SER A 100 3.85 13.36 0.21
N LEU A 101 2.69 14.02 0.26
CA LEU A 101 2.47 15.29 -0.45
C LEU A 101 3.37 16.40 0.08
N LEU A 102 3.78 16.30 1.35
CA LEU A 102 4.71 17.26 1.95
C LEU A 102 6.11 17.13 1.37
N GLU A 103 6.59 15.91 1.10
CA GLU A 103 7.91 15.70 0.47
C GLU A 103 7.93 16.29 -0.94
N ILE A 104 6.88 16.04 -1.72
CA ILE A 104 6.70 16.64 -3.06
C ILE A 104 6.71 18.18 -2.98
N ALA A 105 6.06 18.76 -1.97
CA ALA A 105 6.06 20.21 -1.77
C ALA A 105 7.44 20.77 -1.41
N HIS A 106 8.25 20.03 -0.63
CA HIS A 106 9.63 20.43 -0.35
C HIS A 106 10.52 20.33 -1.59
N GLU A 107 10.36 19.28 -2.40
CA GLU A 107 11.09 19.09 -3.66
C GLU A 107 10.75 20.20 -4.67
N ALA A 108 9.48 20.62 -4.73
CA ALA A 108 9.04 21.71 -5.60
C ALA A 108 9.49 23.11 -5.12
N GLY A 109 9.82 23.26 -3.85
CA GLY A 109 10.22 24.52 -3.22
C GLY A 109 9.04 25.30 -2.60
N THR A 110 9.34 26.06 -1.56
CA THR A 110 8.34 26.79 -0.76
C THR A 110 7.63 27.87 -1.56
N GLY A 111 6.29 27.85 -1.60
CA GLY A 111 5.46 28.84 -2.29
C GLY A 111 5.28 28.63 -3.80
N TYR A 112 5.87 27.57 -4.37
CA TYR A 112 5.77 27.25 -5.80
C TYR A 112 4.64 26.26 -6.06
N GLU A 113 3.39 26.71 -5.89
CA GLU A 113 2.18 25.88 -6.07
C GLU A 113 2.16 25.20 -7.46
N LEU A 114 2.52 25.91 -8.54
CA LEU A 114 2.58 25.34 -9.89
C LEU A 114 3.64 24.23 -10.03
N ALA A 115 4.85 24.43 -9.50
CA ALA A 115 5.90 23.41 -9.54
C ALA A 115 5.50 22.16 -8.73
N PHE A 116 4.76 22.36 -7.64
CA PHE A 116 4.18 21.26 -6.87
C PHE A 116 3.20 20.43 -7.69
N PHE A 117 2.28 21.07 -8.42
CA PHE A 117 1.34 20.34 -9.28
C PHE A 117 2.04 19.56 -10.40
N ASP A 118 3.08 20.14 -11.01
CA ASP A 118 3.89 19.45 -12.02
C ASP A 118 4.63 18.23 -11.45
N CYS A 119 5.23 18.36 -10.26
CA CYS A 119 5.90 17.24 -9.58
C CYS A 119 4.91 16.15 -9.17
N LEU A 120 3.74 16.55 -8.64
CA LEU A 120 2.68 15.64 -8.25
C LEU A 120 2.15 14.84 -9.45
N GLU A 121 1.94 15.49 -10.60
CA GLU A 121 1.51 14.83 -11.83
C GLU A 121 2.53 13.80 -12.31
N LYS A 122 3.81 14.18 -12.40
CA LYS A 122 4.88 13.25 -12.78
C LYS A 122 4.94 12.05 -11.85
N ARG A 123 4.78 12.27 -10.54
CA ARG A 123 4.81 11.21 -9.53
C ARG A 123 3.62 10.26 -9.68
N ILE A 124 2.41 10.79 -9.88
CA ILE A 124 1.21 9.98 -10.11
C ILE A 124 1.36 9.16 -11.40
N ASN A 125 1.78 9.78 -12.50
CA ASN A 125 1.95 9.09 -13.78
C ASN A 125 2.97 7.96 -13.69
N ALA A 126 4.12 8.19 -13.05
CA ALA A 126 5.12 7.14 -12.85
C ALA A 126 4.57 5.94 -12.03
N LEU A 127 3.74 6.21 -11.02
CA LEU A 127 3.12 5.15 -10.21
C LEU A 127 2.04 4.39 -10.98
N VAL A 128 1.27 5.09 -11.81
CA VAL A 128 0.30 4.46 -12.72
C VAL A 128 1.01 3.58 -13.75
N GLU A 129 2.08 4.06 -14.38
CA GLU A 129 2.89 3.31 -15.35
C GLU A 129 3.54 2.06 -14.74
N THR A 130 3.90 2.12 -13.45
CA THR A 130 4.46 0.98 -12.70
C THR A 130 3.37 -0.07 -12.37
N GLY A 131 2.10 0.23 -12.58
CA GLY A 131 0.99 -0.67 -12.25
C GLY A 131 0.76 -0.76 -10.74
N VAL A 132 0.74 0.35 -10.02
CA VAL A 132 0.40 0.33 -8.59
C VAL A 132 -1.09 -0.04 -8.40
N ASP A 133 -1.39 -0.95 -7.47
CA ASP A 133 -2.77 -1.36 -7.16
C ASP A 133 -3.42 -0.46 -6.10
N ASN A 134 -2.65 -0.02 -5.10
CA ASN A 134 -3.13 0.77 -3.96
C ASN A 134 -2.19 1.94 -3.69
N LEU A 135 -2.69 3.16 -3.85
CA LEU A 135 -1.94 4.41 -3.63
C LEU A 135 -2.51 5.17 -2.42
N HIS A 136 -1.67 5.48 -1.44
CA HIS A 136 -2.05 6.28 -0.29
C HIS A 136 -1.30 7.60 -0.32
N LEU A 137 -2.03 8.71 -0.46
CA LEU A 137 -1.46 10.05 -0.46
C LEU A 137 -1.64 10.65 0.92
N CYS A 138 -0.53 10.96 1.58
CA CYS A 138 -0.53 11.41 2.98
C CYS A 138 0.06 12.82 3.16
N SER A 139 -0.11 13.37 4.36
CA SER A 139 0.45 14.67 4.76
C SER A 139 -0.17 15.87 4.05
N LEU A 140 -1.42 15.77 3.61
CA LEU A 140 -2.11 16.83 2.88
C LEU A 140 -2.15 18.15 3.65
N GLN A 141 -2.50 18.10 4.94
CA GLN A 141 -2.60 19.31 5.76
C GLN A 141 -1.25 20.03 5.91
N ALA A 142 -0.17 19.27 6.13
CA ALA A 142 1.17 19.82 6.25
C ALA A 142 1.66 20.39 4.91
N CYS A 143 1.38 19.69 3.81
CA CYS A 143 1.67 20.13 2.45
C CYS A 143 1.02 21.49 2.15
N VAL A 144 -0.27 21.64 2.41
CA VAL A 144 -0.99 22.90 2.20
C VAL A 144 -0.39 24.05 3.03
N LYS A 145 -0.06 23.80 4.30
CA LYS A 145 0.59 24.82 5.15
C LYS A 145 1.96 25.22 4.62
N HIS A 146 2.74 24.25 4.13
CA HIS A 146 4.05 24.49 3.54
C HIS A 146 3.94 25.34 2.27
N LEU A 147 3.07 24.96 1.34
CA LEU A 147 2.84 25.69 0.09
C LEU A 147 2.35 27.13 0.35
N ARG A 148 1.48 27.33 1.33
CA ARG A 148 0.99 28.66 1.71
C ARG A 148 1.98 29.47 2.55
N GLY A 149 3.05 28.84 3.07
CA GLY A 149 4.00 29.49 3.98
C GLY A 149 3.39 29.95 5.31
N VAL A 150 2.31 29.29 5.78
CA VAL A 150 1.56 29.70 6.97
C VAL A 150 1.72 28.71 8.13
N LYS A 151 1.77 29.24 9.37
CA LYS A 151 1.79 28.41 10.58
C LYS A 151 0.37 28.00 11.02
N THR A 152 -0.59 28.91 10.86
CA THR A 152 -2.00 28.73 11.20
C THR A 152 -2.83 28.47 9.94
N TRP A 153 -3.88 27.66 10.09
CA TRP A 153 -4.79 27.34 8.99
C TRP A 153 -5.68 28.53 8.67
N THR A 154 -5.89 28.82 7.39
CA THR A 154 -6.69 29.96 6.91
C THR A 154 -7.67 29.49 5.83
N ARG A 155 -8.66 30.33 5.48
CA ARG A 155 -9.61 30.03 4.39
C ARG A 155 -8.92 29.74 3.05
N ALA A 156 -7.78 30.39 2.78
CA ALA A 156 -7.00 30.11 1.58
C ALA A 156 -6.35 28.72 1.59
N CYS A 157 -6.10 28.13 2.78
CA CYS A 157 -5.67 26.75 2.91
C CYS A 157 -6.79 25.77 2.53
N ASP A 158 -8.05 26.10 2.86
CA ASP A 158 -9.19 25.26 2.45
C ASP A 158 -9.35 25.24 0.93
N SER A 159 -9.21 26.40 0.28
CA SER A 159 -9.23 26.49 -1.19
C SER A 159 -8.12 25.65 -1.82
N LEU A 160 -6.86 25.83 -1.39
CA LEU A 160 -5.75 25.06 -1.94
C LEU A 160 -5.90 23.56 -1.66
N ARG A 161 -6.38 23.17 -0.48
CA ARG A 161 -6.66 21.76 -0.18
C ARG A 161 -7.63 21.16 -1.18
N GLU A 162 -8.73 21.88 -1.47
CA GLU A 162 -9.72 21.39 -2.43
C GLU A 162 -9.15 21.31 -3.85
N GLU A 163 -8.36 22.31 -4.26
CA GLU A 163 -7.66 22.29 -5.56
C GLU A 163 -6.74 21.06 -5.69
N ILE A 164 -5.94 20.75 -4.67
CA ILE A 164 -5.07 19.57 -4.65
C ILE A 164 -5.90 18.28 -4.76
N VAL A 165 -6.99 18.18 -4.01
CA VAL A 165 -7.85 16.99 -4.02
C VAL A 165 -8.55 16.82 -5.36
N CYS A 166 -9.10 17.90 -5.94
CA CYS A 166 -9.71 17.89 -7.27
C CYS A 166 -8.69 17.48 -8.33
N PHE A 167 -7.50 18.07 -8.31
CA PHE A 167 -6.43 17.73 -9.24
C PHE A 167 -6.08 16.24 -9.18
N ILE A 168 -5.87 15.69 -7.97
CA ILE A 168 -5.56 14.26 -7.80
C ILE A 168 -6.69 13.39 -8.35
N ARG A 169 -7.95 13.70 -8.01
CA ARG A 169 -9.11 12.95 -8.51
C ARG A 169 -9.19 12.98 -10.03
N GLU A 170 -9.07 14.16 -10.64
CA GLU A 170 -9.11 14.34 -12.09
C GLU A 170 -8.01 13.55 -12.79
N ARG A 171 -6.77 13.64 -12.28
CA ARG A 171 -5.63 12.91 -12.84
C ARG A 171 -5.80 11.41 -12.73
N LEU A 172 -6.26 10.92 -11.58
CA LEU A 172 -6.55 9.50 -11.40
C LEU A 172 -7.69 9.06 -12.31
N THR A 173 -8.79 9.78 -12.44
CA THR A 173 -9.88 9.41 -13.37
C THR A 173 -9.45 9.42 -14.84
N SER A 174 -8.61 10.38 -15.23
CA SER A 174 -8.14 10.52 -16.62
C SER A 174 -7.19 9.40 -17.01
N THR A 175 -6.37 8.90 -16.08
CA THR A 175 -5.50 7.73 -16.27
C THR A 175 -6.22 6.39 -16.06
N THR A 176 -7.29 6.38 -15.26
CA THR A 176 -8.08 5.19 -14.88
C THR A 176 -8.99 4.68 -16.00
N THR A 177 -9.14 5.38 -17.13
CA THR A 177 -9.80 4.82 -18.32
C THR A 177 -9.12 3.54 -18.86
N MET A 178 -7.94 3.17 -18.34
CA MET A 178 -7.26 1.88 -18.60
C MET A 178 -7.13 0.93 -17.39
N ILE A 179 -7.40 1.34 -16.13
CA ILE A 179 -7.14 0.50 -14.94
C ILE A 179 -8.25 0.64 -13.89
N GLU A 180 -9.24 -0.27 -13.91
CA GLU A 180 -10.37 -0.32 -12.95
C GLU A 180 -9.99 -0.61 -11.47
N ARG A 181 -8.70 -0.58 -11.11
CA ARG A 181 -8.18 -1.23 -9.89
C ARG A 181 -7.49 -0.32 -8.87
N LEU A 182 -7.12 0.92 -9.22
CA LEU A 182 -6.38 1.78 -8.30
C LEU A 182 -7.26 2.24 -7.13
N LYS A 183 -7.02 1.72 -5.92
CA LYS A 183 -7.63 2.28 -4.72
C LYS A 183 -6.75 3.43 -4.21
N CYS A 184 -7.28 4.65 -4.29
CA CYS A 184 -6.64 5.82 -3.73
C CYS A 184 -7.30 6.26 -2.42
N SER A 185 -6.50 6.49 -1.38
CA SER A 185 -6.95 7.15 -0.15
C SER A 185 -6.08 8.36 0.18
N LEU A 186 -6.72 9.42 0.65
CA LEU A 186 -6.10 10.70 1.04
C LEU A 186 -6.18 10.86 2.55
N ARG A 187 -5.05 11.13 3.21
CA ARG A 187 -4.97 11.34 4.67
C ARG A 187 -4.20 12.59 5.06
#